data_AF-A0A0N9I378-F1
#
_entry.id   AF-A0A0N9I378-F1
#
_cell.length_a   1.000
_cell.length_b   1.000
_cell.length_c   1.000
_cell.angle_alpha   90.00
_cell.angle_beta   90.00
_cell.angle_gamma   90.00
#
_symmetry.space_group_name_H-M   'P 1'
#
loop_
_entity.id
_entity.type
_entity.pdbx_description
1 polymer ?
#
loop_
_entity_poly.entity_id
_entity_poly.type
_entity_poly.pdbx_seq_one_letter_code
_entity_poly.pdbx_strand_id
1 'polypeptide(L)'
;MRYNRTILALAGVAVLTTGTALLLPTAAQAQNASVPCTETALVTAVTSANAAGGGTVTLTPGCTYTLTASHGDDGVNGPAGLPIITTPVTLEGNANTIARSTVAPAFRIAQVGPTGGITLKAVTVSGGNAATVGHNDGGGILNFGAVTLTGSELSGNTAGGRGGALHSTGTPAAATFTSSTVKSNTAHQGAGIASVNGTLTLTSSVVNTNTATVNPGGIYYVAGSASLNTTTVTANTPTNCVSSPSPVPGCIG
;
A
#
# COMPACT_ATOMS: atom_id res chain seq x y z
N MET A 1 50.91 -8.41 -86.19
CA MET A 1 50.69 -8.14 -84.75
C MET A 1 49.95 -6.82 -84.58
N ARG A 2 48.63 -6.85 -84.28
CA ARG A 2 47.85 -5.93 -83.41
C ARG A 2 46.34 -6.23 -83.53
N TYR A 3 45.86 -6.77 -82.40
CA TYR A 3 44.54 -7.08 -81.84
C TYR A 3 43.17 -6.75 -82.49
N ASN A 4 42.35 -7.81 -82.44
CA ASN A 4 40.89 -7.96 -82.35
C ASN A 4 40.10 -6.82 -81.66
N ARG A 5 38.90 -6.53 -82.17
CA ARG A 5 37.81 -5.86 -81.40
C ARG A 5 36.46 -6.54 -81.69
N THR A 6 36.14 -7.55 -80.90
CA THR A 6 34.79 -8.13 -80.81
C THR A 6 34.05 -7.39 -79.69
N ILE A 7 32.90 -6.79 -80.02
CA ILE A 7 32.01 -6.10 -79.07
C ILE A 7 31.11 -7.16 -78.42
N LEU A 8 31.26 -7.39 -77.11
CA LEU A 8 30.28 -8.12 -76.29
C LEU A 8 29.38 -7.11 -75.59
N ALA A 9 28.08 -7.17 -75.88
CA ALA A 9 27.04 -6.52 -75.09
C ALA A 9 26.69 -7.39 -73.88
N LEU A 10 26.91 -6.89 -72.66
CA LEU A 10 26.37 -7.50 -71.44
C LEU A 10 24.92 -7.05 -71.25
N ALA A 11 24.00 -8.00 -71.20
CA ALA A 11 22.64 -7.79 -70.71
C ALA A 11 22.67 -7.64 -69.18
N GLY A 12 22.24 -6.49 -68.67
CA GLY A 12 22.05 -6.26 -67.24
C GLY A 12 20.77 -6.94 -66.76
N VAL A 13 20.89 -7.91 -65.85
CA VAL A 13 19.76 -8.50 -65.13
C VAL A 13 19.48 -7.61 -63.92
N ALA A 14 18.36 -6.88 -63.96
CA ALA A 14 17.85 -6.15 -62.81
C ALA A 14 17.14 -7.13 -61.85
N VAL A 15 17.76 -7.40 -60.71
CA VAL A 15 17.13 -8.15 -59.62
C VAL A 15 16.24 -7.17 -58.83
N LEU A 16 14.92 -7.29 -58.98
CA LEU A 16 13.96 -6.63 -58.08
C LEU A 16 13.97 -7.38 -56.74
N THR A 17 14.60 -6.79 -55.72
CA THR A 17 14.43 -7.26 -54.34
C THR A 17 13.09 -6.74 -53.81
N THR A 18 12.15 -7.64 -53.55
CA THR A 18 10.93 -7.29 -52.81
C THR A 18 11.32 -7.00 -51.37
N GLY A 19 11.46 -5.73 -51.02
CA GLY A 19 11.66 -5.29 -49.64
C GLY A 19 10.44 -5.67 -48.81
N THR A 20 10.55 -6.73 -48.02
CA THR A 20 9.60 -6.99 -46.93
C THR A 20 9.83 -5.91 -45.88
N ALA A 21 8.92 -4.94 -45.82
CA ALA A 21 8.87 -3.99 -44.72
C ALA A 21 8.68 -4.80 -43.43
N LEU A 22 9.74 -4.86 -42.61
CA LEU A 22 9.65 -5.32 -41.23
C LEU A 22 8.74 -4.32 -40.52
N LEU A 23 7.47 -4.68 -40.33
CA LEU A 23 6.61 -3.99 -39.38
C LEU A 23 7.21 -4.26 -38.00
N LEU A 24 8.05 -3.33 -37.53
CA LEU A 24 8.38 -3.28 -36.11
C LEU A 24 7.05 -3.18 -35.37
N PRO A 25 6.77 -4.06 -34.39
CA PRO A 25 5.60 -3.87 -33.56
C PRO A 25 5.71 -2.47 -32.97
N THR A 26 4.76 -1.60 -33.29
CA THR A 26 4.59 -0.37 -32.55
C THR A 26 4.42 -0.81 -31.10
N ALA A 27 5.31 -0.34 -30.22
CA ALA A 27 5.04 -0.44 -28.79
C ALA A 27 3.76 0.36 -28.58
N ALA A 28 2.60 -0.32 -28.61
CA ALA A 28 1.39 0.23 -28.08
C ALA A 28 1.75 0.60 -26.64
N GLN A 29 1.82 1.89 -26.33
CA GLN A 29 1.80 2.33 -24.95
C GLN A 29 0.51 1.74 -24.37
N ALA A 30 0.63 0.61 -23.68
CA ALA A 30 -0.38 0.15 -22.75
C ALA A 30 -0.44 1.26 -21.70
N GLN A 31 -1.31 2.24 -21.89
CA GLN A 31 -1.75 3.04 -20.77
C GLN A 31 -2.31 2.02 -19.79
N ASN A 32 -1.69 1.88 -18.62
CA ASN A 32 -2.21 1.03 -17.56
C ASN A 32 -3.65 1.49 -17.30
N ALA A 33 -4.62 0.74 -17.83
CA ALA A 33 -6.01 1.05 -17.66
C ALA A 33 -6.29 1.07 -16.16
N SER A 34 -6.92 2.13 -15.68
CA SER A 34 -7.25 2.25 -14.27
C SER A 34 -8.15 1.08 -13.86
N VAL A 35 -7.92 0.52 -12.67
CA VAL A 35 -8.70 -0.57 -12.11
C VAL A 35 -10.17 -0.15 -11.97
N PRO A 36 -11.12 -0.81 -12.65
CA PRO A 36 -12.55 -0.52 -12.52
C PRO A 36 -13.00 -0.46 -11.05
N CYS A 37 -13.98 0.40 -10.73
CA CYS A 37 -14.47 0.66 -9.37
C CYS A 37 -15.26 -0.52 -8.75
N THR A 38 -14.66 -1.69 -8.64
CA THR A 38 -15.27 -2.88 -8.05
C THR A 38 -14.27 -3.60 -7.15
N GLU A 39 -14.78 -4.28 -6.13
CA GLU A 39 -13.98 -5.14 -5.24
C GLU A 39 -13.17 -6.16 -6.04
N THR A 40 -13.83 -6.92 -6.93
CA THR A 40 -13.19 -7.96 -7.74
C THR A 40 -12.03 -7.40 -8.56
N ALA A 41 -12.21 -6.25 -9.22
CA ALA A 41 -11.15 -5.66 -10.02
C ALA A 41 -9.93 -5.24 -9.18
N LEU A 42 -10.15 -4.65 -8.00
CA LEU A 42 -9.08 -4.30 -7.08
C LEU A 42 -8.32 -5.54 -6.60
N VAL A 43 -9.06 -6.56 -6.14
CA VAL A 43 -8.48 -7.83 -5.67
C VAL A 43 -7.67 -8.51 -6.78
N THR A 44 -8.21 -8.58 -8.00
CA THR A 44 -7.49 -9.13 -9.15
C THR A 44 -6.20 -8.35 -9.43
N ALA A 45 -6.26 -7.01 -9.44
CA ALA A 45 -5.09 -6.19 -9.72
C ALA A 45 -3.98 -6.35 -8.68
N VAL A 46 -4.32 -6.38 -7.39
CA VAL A 46 -3.36 -6.64 -6.30
C VAL A 46 -2.78 -8.07 -6.41
N THR A 47 -3.62 -9.06 -6.70
CA THR A 47 -3.17 -10.44 -6.91
C THR A 47 -2.19 -10.54 -8.07
N SER A 48 -2.47 -9.88 -9.21
CA SER A 48 -1.56 -9.84 -10.35
C SER A 48 -0.25 -9.14 -10.02
N ALA A 49 -0.28 -8.04 -9.26
CA ALA A 49 0.94 -7.37 -8.82
C ALA A 49 1.81 -8.27 -7.93
N ASN A 50 1.20 -8.98 -6.97
CA ASN A 50 1.90 -9.98 -6.16
C ASN A 50 2.55 -11.07 -7.04
N ALA A 51 1.79 -11.65 -7.97
CA ALA A 51 2.26 -12.72 -8.85
C ALA A 51 3.39 -12.26 -9.81
N ALA A 52 3.41 -10.98 -10.18
CA ALA A 52 4.43 -10.39 -11.05
C ALA A 52 5.73 -10.00 -10.31
N GLY A 53 5.82 -10.20 -8.98
CA GLY A 53 6.97 -9.76 -8.19
C GLY A 53 6.86 -8.32 -7.68
N GLY A 54 5.70 -7.68 -7.84
CA GLY A 54 5.42 -6.30 -7.48
C GLY A 54 4.81 -5.52 -8.65
N GLY A 55 4.46 -4.26 -8.40
CA GLY A 55 3.99 -3.38 -9.47
C GLY A 55 3.11 -2.23 -9.00
N THR A 56 2.66 -1.45 -9.98
CA THR A 56 1.77 -0.31 -9.77
C THR A 56 0.35 -0.64 -10.20
N VAL A 57 -0.59 -0.42 -9.29
CA VAL A 57 -2.03 -0.56 -9.48
C VAL A 57 -2.63 0.84 -9.47
N THR A 58 -3.03 1.33 -10.66
CA THR A 58 -3.63 2.65 -10.82
C THR A 58 -5.14 2.54 -10.59
N LEU A 59 -5.66 3.27 -9.60
CA LEU A 59 -7.07 3.27 -9.25
C LEU A 59 -7.86 4.26 -10.12
N THR A 60 -9.13 3.97 -10.40
CA THR A 60 -10.02 4.93 -11.07
C THR A 60 -10.25 6.13 -10.14
N PRO A 61 -10.02 7.38 -10.56
CA PRO A 61 -10.10 8.55 -9.68
C PRO A 61 -11.43 8.68 -8.93
N GLY A 62 -11.37 9.09 -7.66
CA GLY A 62 -12.56 9.33 -6.81
C GLY A 62 -13.32 8.07 -6.38
N CYS A 63 -12.90 6.89 -6.83
CA CYS A 63 -13.60 5.64 -6.57
C CYS A 63 -13.47 5.19 -5.12
N THR A 64 -14.59 4.67 -4.59
CA THR A 64 -14.64 3.94 -3.32
C THR A 64 -14.73 2.44 -3.61
N TYR A 65 -13.64 1.72 -3.40
CA TYR A 65 -13.57 0.26 -3.47
C TYR A 65 -14.07 -0.33 -2.15
N THR A 66 -15.32 -0.76 -2.16
CA THR A 66 -15.95 -1.36 -0.97
C THR A 66 -15.68 -2.87 -0.96
N LEU A 67 -14.95 -3.34 0.04
CA LEU A 67 -14.65 -4.75 0.28
C LEU A 67 -15.80 -5.39 1.05
N THR A 68 -16.39 -6.44 0.51
CA THR A 68 -17.52 -7.18 1.10
C THR A 68 -17.11 -8.51 1.70
N ALA A 69 -15.93 -9.02 1.32
CA ALA A 69 -15.35 -10.25 1.87
C ALA A 69 -13.84 -10.10 2.12
N SER A 70 -13.28 -11.06 2.84
CA SER A 70 -11.83 -11.22 2.98
C SER A 70 -11.24 -11.98 1.79
N HIS A 71 -10.06 -11.57 1.34
CA HIS A 71 -9.34 -12.14 0.20
C HIS A 71 -7.90 -12.56 0.55
N GLY A 72 -7.53 -12.52 1.83
CA GLY A 72 -6.27 -13.07 2.35
C GLY A 72 -6.41 -13.52 3.80
N ASP A 73 -5.79 -14.64 4.15
CA ASP A 73 -5.67 -15.15 5.53
C ASP A 73 -4.43 -16.06 5.59
N ASP A 74 -3.56 -15.84 6.59
CA ASP A 74 -2.37 -16.67 6.83
C ASP A 74 -2.58 -17.74 7.91
N GLY A 75 -3.80 -17.84 8.46
CA GLY A 75 -4.16 -18.75 9.54
C GLY A 75 -3.65 -18.33 10.93
N VAL A 76 -2.97 -17.19 11.04
CA VAL A 76 -2.31 -16.72 12.27
C VAL A 76 -2.80 -15.34 12.70
N ASN A 77 -2.97 -14.44 11.75
CA ASN A 77 -3.35 -13.05 11.96
C ASN A 77 -4.80 -12.76 11.56
N GLY A 78 -5.51 -13.77 11.08
CA GLY A 78 -6.91 -13.68 10.66
C GLY A 78 -7.10 -12.93 9.33
N PRO A 79 -8.37 -12.69 8.96
CA PRO A 79 -8.71 -12.30 7.60
C PRO A 79 -8.33 -10.85 7.26
N ALA A 80 -7.92 -10.66 6.01
CA ALA A 80 -7.66 -9.40 5.35
C ALA A 80 -8.53 -9.21 4.10
N GLY A 81 -9.01 -7.99 3.89
CA GLY A 81 -9.85 -7.61 2.77
C GLY A 81 -9.10 -7.61 1.43
N LEU A 82 -7.81 -7.30 1.41
CA LEU A 82 -6.96 -7.51 0.25
C LEU A 82 -6.21 -8.84 0.36
N PRO A 83 -5.79 -9.44 -0.77
CA PRO A 83 -4.77 -10.48 -0.76
C PRO A 83 -3.56 -10.01 0.06
N ILE A 84 -2.95 -10.93 0.82
CA ILE A 84 -1.75 -10.60 1.60
C ILE A 84 -0.69 -10.05 0.66
N ILE A 85 -0.14 -8.88 0.99
CA ILE A 85 0.88 -8.20 0.19
C ILE A 85 2.21 -8.90 0.45
N THR A 86 2.72 -9.65 -0.53
CA THR A 86 3.95 -10.44 -0.42
C THR A 86 5.11 -9.85 -1.20
N THR A 87 4.82 -8.90 -2.10
CA THR A 87 5.79 -8.17 -2.91
C THR A 87 5.56 -6.66 -2.81
N PRO A 88 6.44 -5.82 -3.39
CA PRO A 88 6.22 -4.37 -3.44
C PRO A 88 5.06 -3.98 -4.36
N VAL A 89 3.93 -3.56 -3.80
CA VAL A 89 2.73 -3.10 -4.52
C VAL A 89 2.48 -1.62 -4.24
N THR A 90 2.34 -0.82 -5.29
CA THR A 90 1.96 0.59 -5.20
C THR A 90 0.51 0.78 -5.65
N LEU A 91 -0.34 1.30 -4.78
CA LEU A 91 -1.69 1.74 -5.12
C LEU A 91 -1.65 3.25 -5.41
N GLU A 92 -1.80 3.61 -6.69
CA GLU A 92 -1.84 5.00 -7.14
C GLU A 92 -3.29 5.46 -7.24
N GLY A 93 -3.70 6.27 -6.26
CA GLY A 93 -5.00 6.88 -6.22
C GLY A 93 -5.02 8.35 -6.63
N ASN A 94 -6.23 8.87 -6.68
CA ASN A 94 -6.57 10.28 -6.78
C ASN A 94 -7.91 10.47 -6.04
N ALA A 95 -7.83 10.75 -4.74
CA ALA A 95 -8.98 10.82 -3.83
C ALA A 95 -9.77 9.50 -3.75
N ASN A 96 -9.05 8.37 -3.73
CA ASN A 96 -9.67 7.05 -3.62
C ASN A 96 -9.91 6.62 -2.19
N THR A 97 -10.89 5.76 -1.98
CA THR A 97 -11.11 5.08 -0.71
C THR A 97 -11.15 3.57 -0.92
N ILE A 98 -10.44 2.82 -0.08
CA ILE A 98 -10.59 1.37 0.08
C ILE A 98 -11.22 1.17 1.45
N ALA A 99 -12.46 0.67 1.46
CA ALA A 99 -13.28 0.60 2.66
C ALA A 99 -13.84 -0.79 2.88
N ARG A 100 -13.90 -1.24 4.13
CA ARG A 100 -14.71 -2.41 4.50
C ARG A 100 -16.19 -2.02 4.48
N SER A 101 -17.03 -2.85 3.88
CA SER A 101 -18.49 -2.72 4.02
C SER A 101 -18.92 -2.89 5.49
N THR A 102 -19.85 -2.07 5.95
CA THR A 102 -20.34 -2.12 7.34
C THR A 102 -21.09 -3.43 7.65
N VAL A 103 -21.68 -4.06 6.64
CA VAL A 103 -22.41 -5.33 6.75
C VAL A 103 -21.54 -6.57 6.48
N ALA A 104 -20.29 -6.38 6.07
CA ALA A 104 -19.36 -7.50 5.89
C ALA A 104 -18.94 -8.10 7.25
N PRO A 105 -18.42 -9.34 7.26
CA PRO A 105 -17.68 -9.86 8.40
C PRO A 105 -16.50 -8.96 8.81
N ALA A 106 -16.00 -9.13 10.04
CA ALA A 106 -14.82 -8.40 10.51
C ALA A 106 -13.55 -8.89 9.78
N PHE A 107 -12.84 -7.96 9.16
CA PHE A 107 -11.50 -8.17 8.61
C PHE A 107 -10.75 -6.84 8.55
N ARG A 108 -9.41 -6.91 8.63
CA ARG A 108 -8.53 -5.75 8.37
C ARG A 108 -8.55 -5.39 6.89
N ILE A 109 -8.21 -4.17 6.49
CA ILE A 109 -8.17 -3.84 5.05
C ILE A 109 -6.99 -4.53 4.36
N ALA A 110 -5.79 -4.41 4.95
CA ALA A 110 -4.58 -4.98 4.35
C ALA A 110 -3.70 -5.67 5.38
N GLN A 111 -3.00 -6.69 4.92
CA GLN A 111 -1.87 -7.30 5.61
C GLN A 111 -0.65 -7.30 4.71
N VAL A 112 0.48 -6.82 5.23
CA VAL A 112 1.77 -6.82 4.54
C VAL A 112 2.64 -7.89 5.17
N GLY A 113 3.03 -8.90 4.38
CA GLY A 113 3.94 -9.95 4.81
C GLY A 113 5.39 -9.45 4.96
N PRO A 114 6.30 -10.27 5.54
CA PRO A 114 7.67 -9.85 5.86
C PRO A 114 8.50 -9.38 4.66
N THR A 115 8.23 -9.89 3.46
CA THR A 115 8.88 -9.49 2.20
C THR A 115 8.06 -8.47 1.40
N GLY A 116 6.83 -8.20 1.86
CA GLY A 116 5.89 -7.33 1.17
C GLY A 116 6.18 -5.86 1.43
N GLY A 117 5.68 -5.02 0.52
CA GLY A 117 5.64 -3.58 0.72
C GLY A 117 4.39 -3.01 0.10
N ILE A 118 3.63 -2.21 0.85
CA ILE A 118 2.50 -1.47 0.27
C ILE A 118 2.80 0.03 0.26
N THR A 119 2.67 0.66 -0.90
CA THR A 119 2.75 2.12 -1.05
C THR A 119 1.37 2.64 -1.43
N LEU A 120 0.83 3.57 -0.64
CA LEU A 120 -0.45 4.22 -0.88
C LEU A 120 -0.23 5.69 -1.24
N LYS A 121 -0.61 6.11 -2.45
CA LYS A 121 -0.55 7.50 -2.88
C LYS A 121 -1.95 8.07 -3.08
N ALA A 122 -2.34 9.07 -2.29
CA ALA A 122 -3.68 9.67 -2.33
C ALA A 122 -4.83 8.65 -2.19
N VAL A 123 -4.66 7.71 -1.25
CA VAL A 123 -5.65 6.67 -0.93
C VAL A 123 -6.06 6.77 0.54
N THR A 124 -7.36 6.64 0.80
CA THR A 124 -7.93 6.49 2.14
C THR A 124 -8.19 5.01 2.42
N VAL A 125 -7.73 4.50 3.56
CA VAL A 125 -8.04 3.16 4.08
C VAL A 125 -8.98 3.31 5.26
N SER A 126 -10.18 2.72 5.17
CA SER A 126 -11.22 2.94 6.18
C SER A 126 -12.10 1.75 6.52
N GLY A 127 -12.70 1.80 7.71
CA GLY A 127 -13.68 0.81 8.18
C GLY A 127 -13.13 -0.58 8.48
N GLY A 128 -11.82 -0.77 8.35
CA GLY A 128 -11.15 -2.02 8.69
C GLY A 128 -11.42 -2.43 10.13
N ASN A 129 -11.63 -3.71 10.37
CA ASN A 129 -12.05 -4.22 11.67
C ASN A 129 -11.32 -5.53 12.01
N ALA A 130 -10.31 -5.43 12.87
CA ALA A 130 -9.62 -6.57 13.48
C ALA A 130 -10.11 -6.79 14.92
N ALA A 131 -11.39 -7.10 15.12
CA ALA A 131 -11.96 -7.38 16.44
C ALA A 131 -12.04 -8.88 16.80
N THR A 132 -11.66 -9.77 15.88
CA THR A 132 -11.67 -11.22 16.12
C THR A 132 -10.67 -11.59 17.22
N VAL A 133 -11.13 -12.28 18.25
CA VAL A 133 -10.31 -12.69 19.40
C VAL A 133 -9.12 -13.52 18.90
N GLY A 134 -7.91 -13.20 19.39
CA GLY A 134 -6.67 -13.85 18.98
C GLY A 134 -5.99 -13.26 17.73
N HIS A 135 -6.69 -12.37 17.01
CA HIS A 135 -6.24 -11.83 15.71
C HIS A 135 -6.52 -10.33 15.60
N ASN A 136 -6.27 -9.58 16.67
CA ASN A 136 -6.93 -8.31 16.94
C ASN A 136 -6.07 -7.05 16.76
N ASP A 137 -4.83 -7.16 16.27
CA ASP A 137 -3.98 -6.00 15.96
C ASP A 137 -4.26 -5.48 14.55
N GLY A 138 -3.96 -4.21 14.22
CA GLY A 138 -3.90 -3.72 12.84
C GLY A 138 -5.24 -3.66 12.09
N GLY A 139 -6.18 -2.85 12.57
CA GLY A 139 -7.54 -2.77 12.02
C GLY A 139 -7.59 -2.30 10.57
N GLY A 140 -6.85 -1.25 10.24
CA GLY A 140 -6.66 -0.82 8.84
C GLY A 140 -5.61 -1.69 8.17
N ILE A 141 -4.38 -1.62 8.69
CA ILE A 141 -3.21 -2.31 8.14
C ILE A 141 -2.47 -3.05 9.26
N LEU A 142 -2.17 -4.33 9.01
CA LEU A 142 -1.17 -5.09 9.76
C LEU A 142 0.10 -5.21 8.92
N ASN A 143 1.23 -4.76 9.46
CA ASN A 143 2.47 -4.66 8.71
C ASN A 143 3.59 -5.46 9.37
N PHE A 144 4.10 -6.46 8.63
CA PHE A 144 5.33 -7.19 8.94
C PHE A 144 6.51 -6.80 8.03
N GLY A 145 6.24 -6.06 6.95
CA GLY A 145 7.21 -5.59 5.98
C GLY A 145 7.25 -4.07 5.93
N ALA A 146 6.97 -3.47 4.76
CA ALA A 146 7.01 -2.03 4.59
C ALA A 146 5.64 -1.41 4.26
N VAL A 147 5.30 -0.30 4.92
CA VAL A 147 4.17 0.57 4.56
C VAL A 147 4.70 1.96 4.26
N THR A 148 4.31 2.51 3.10
CA THR A 148 4.57 3.90 2.72
C THR A 148 3.26 4.62 2.39
N LEU A 149 3.01 5.75 3.04
CA LEU A 149 1.85 6.61 2.77
C LEU A 149 2.32 7.97 2.24
N THR A 150 1.75 8.42 1.12
CA THR A 150 2.00 9.75 0.56
C THR A 150 0.68 10.43 0.23
N GLY A 151 0.34 11.50 0.95
CA GLY A 151 -0.95 12.18 0.76
C GLY A 151 -2.15 11.29 1.07
N SER A 152 -1.97 10.27 1.91
CA SER A 152 -2.95 9.21 2.15
C SER A 152 -3.54 9.32 3.55
N GLU A 153 -4.65 8.60 3.78
CA GLU A 153 -5.37 8.65 5.04
C GLU A 153 -5.65 7.24 5.58
N LEU A 154 -5.46 7.03 6.89
CA LEU A 154 -5.97 5.87 7.62
C LEU A 154 -7.04 6.36 8.60
N SER A 155 -8.32 6.02 8.37
CA SER A 155 -9.41 6.55 9.19
C SER A 155 -10.56 5.60 9.48
N GLY A 156 -11.17 5.74 10.65
CA GLY A 156 -12.34 4.94 11.03
C GLY A 156 -12.05 3.44 11.13
N ASN A 157 -10.80 3.04 11.37
CA ASN A 157 -10.41 1.63 11.51
C ASN A 157 -10.42 1.20 12.98
N THR A 158 -10.74 -0.06 13.23
CA THR A 158 -10.91 -0.62 14.58
C THR A 158 -10.06 -1.88 14.77
N ALA A 159 -9.35 -1.95 15.89
CA ALA A 159 -8.60 -3.12 16.33
C ALA A 159 -9.02 -3.51 17.76
N GLY A 160 -9.19 -4.79 18.05
CA GLY A 160 -9.39 -5.24 19.44
C GLY A 160 -8.10 -5.25 20.27
N GLY A 161 -6.94 -5.08 19.62
CA GLY A 161 -5.61 -5.08 20.19
C GLY A 161 -4.91 -3.75 19.94
N ARG A 162 -3.77 -3.78 19.26
CA ARG A 162 -2.93 -2.61 18.98
C ARG A 162 -3.15 -2.09 17.56
N GLY A 163 -3.01 -0.77 17.38
CA GLY A 163 -2.96 -0.19 16.04
C GLY A 163 -4.30 -0.26 15.32
N GLY A 164 -5.24 0.59 15.72
CA GLY A 164 -6.55 0.70 15.06
C GLY A 164 -6.39 1.00 13.59
N ALA A 165 -5.57 2.00 13.26
CA ALA A 165 -5.19 2.31 11.88
C ALA A 165 -4.07 1.39 11.37
N LEU A 166 -2.93 1.37 12.08
CA LEU A 166 -1.74 0.60 11.69
C LEU A 166 -1.13 -0.10 12.90
N HIS A 167 -0.90 -1.40 12.78
CA HIS A 167 0.05 -2.12 13.62
C HIS A 167 1.26 -2.53 12.77
N SER A 168 2.44 -2.02 13.09
CA SER A 168 3.70 -2.35 12.42
C SER A 168 4.61 -3.08 13.40
N THR A 169 4.96 -4.32 13.08
CA THR A 169 5.74 -5.20 13.97
C THR A 169 6.63 -6.14 13.18
N GLY A 170 7.76 -6.52 13.76
CA GLY A 170 8.76 -7.40 13.13
C GLY A 170 10.02 -6.64 12.73
N THR A 171 11.03 -7.40 12.30
CA THR A 171 12.38 -6.87 12.03
C THR A 171 12.87 -7.32 10.64
N PRO A 172 13.00 -6.41 9.65
CA PRO A 172 12.74 -4.97 9.69
C PRO A 172 11.33 -4.59 9.20
N ALA A 173 10.39 -4.35 10.11
CA ALA A 173 9.14 -3.69 9.74
C ALA A 173 9.33 -2.17 9.70
N ALA A 174 8.78 -1.51 8.68
CA ALA A 174 8.92 -0.06 8.49
C ALA A 174 7.59 0.61 8.11
N ALA A 175 7.34 1.78 8.69
CA ALA A 175 6.18 2.63 8.42
C ALA A 175 6.67 4.06 8.11
N THR A 176 6.49 4.51 6.86
CA THR A 176 6.92 5.84 6.39
C THR A 176 5.75 6.65 5.84
N PHE A 177 5.49 7.80 6.45
CA PHE A 177 4.29 8.60 6.22
C PHE A 177 4.71 10.01 5.82
N THR A 178 4.24 10.48 4.68
CA THR A 178 4.52 11.82 4.16
C THR A 178 3.22 12.51 3.82
N SER A 179 2.99 13.69 4.40
CA SER A 179 1.77 14.49 4.18
C SER A 179 0.48 13.67 4.35
N SER A 180 0.47 12.76 5.32
CA SER A 180 -0.59 11.76 5.51
C SER A 180 -1.31 11.97 6.83
N THR A 181 -2.54 11.47 6.93
CA THR A 181 -3.39 11.64 8.11
C THR A 181 -3.80 10.30 8.71
N VAL A 182 -3.73 10.18 10.03
CA VAL A 182 -4.25 9.04 10.80
C VAL A 182 -5.27 9.56 11.81
N LYS A 183 -6.55 9.29 11.56
CA LYS A 183 -7.62 9.88 12.38
C LYS A 183 -8.81 8.99 12.68
N SER A 184 -9.46 9.25 13.81
CA SER A 184 -10.73 8.59 14.17
C SER A 184 -10.64 7.06 14.19
N ASN A 185 -9.47 6.50 14.50
CA ASN A 185 -9.28 5.07 14.65
C ASN A 185 -9.48 4.65 16.11
N THR A 186 -9.91 3.41 16.31
CA THR A 186 -10.18 2.85 17.64
C THR A 186 -9.33 1.60 17.88
N ALA A 187 -8.75 1.47 19.08
CA ALA A 187 -8.08 0.24 19.47
C ALA A 187 -8.16 -0.04 20.96
N HIS A 188 -7.62 -1.18 21.40
CA HIS A 188 -7.32 -1.36 22.81
C HIS A 188 -6.14 -0.46 23.22
N GLN A 189 -5.07 -0.40 22.41
CA GLN A 189 -3.87 0.42 22.66
C GLN A 189 -3.28 0.99 21.36
N GLY A 190 -2.76 2.22 21.37
CA GLY A 190 -2.15 2.84 20.18
C GLY A 190 -3.12 2.89 19.01
N ALA A 191 -4.28 3.51 19.21
CA ALA A 191 -5.39 3.46 18.27
C ALA A 191 -5.06 4.08 16.90
N GLY A 192 -4.21 5.11 16.87
CA GLY A 192 -3.63 5.59 15.62
C GLY A 192 -2.62 4.60 15.07
N ILE A 193 -1.43 4.60 15.65
CA ILE A 193 -0.29 3.81 15.19
C ILE A 193 0.29 3.02 16.36
N ALA A 194 0.53 1.74 16.17
CA ALA A 194 1.36 0.93 17.05
C ALA A 194 2.60 0.45 16.28
N SER A 195 3.79 0.85 16.71
CA SER A 195 5.07 0.42 16.12
C SER A 195 5.92 -0.32 17.14
N VAL A 196 6.27 -1.57 16.81
CA VAL A 196 6.94 -2.51 17.70
C VAL A 196 8.18 -3.07 17.01
N ASN A 197 9.37 -2.72 17.51
CA ASN A 197 10.68 -3.16 16.99
C ASN A 197 10.96 -2.77 15.53
N GLY A 198 10.35 -1.70 15.03
CA GLY A 198 10.44 -1.25 13.64
C GLY A 198 10.86 0.21 13.49
N THR A 199 10.91 0.66 12.24
CA THR A 199 11.12 2.08 11.91
C THR A 199 9.79 2.80 11.72
N LEU A 200 9.62 3.92 12.40
CA LEU A 200 8.48 4.81 12.27
C LEU A 200 8.96 6.21 11.84
N THR A 201 8.64 6.61 10.62
CA THR A 201 9.01 7.93 10.09
C THR A 201 7.75 8.67 9.64
N LEU A 202 7.44 9.80 10.28
CA LEU A 202 6.35 10.68 9.90
C LEU A 202 6.91 12.05 9.51
N THR A 203 6.58 12.52 8.31
CA THR A 203 6.97 13.83 7.80
C THR A 203 5.72 14.61 7.39
N SER A 204 5.58 15.84 7.92
CA SER A 204 4.45 16.73 7.62
C SER A 204 3.08 16.06 7.75
N SER A 205 2.95 15.13 8.69
CA SER A 205 1.78 14.26 8.84
C SER A 205 0.98 14.62 10.09
N VAL A 206 -0.24 14.08 10.20
CA VAL A 206 -1.14 14.34 11.33
C VAL A 206 -1.65 13.04 11.92
N VAL A 207 -1.55 12.88 13.24
CA VAL A 207 -2.14 11.77 13.99
C VAL A 207 -3.07 12.34 15.05
N ASN A 208 -4.39 12.27 14.82
CA ASN A 208 -5.34 12.93 15.70
C ASN A 208 -6.65 12.18 15.93
N THR A 209 -7.39 12.51 16.98
CA THR A 209 -8.74 11.98 17.24
C THR A 209 -8.83 10.45 17.30
N ASN A 210 -7.71 9.77 17.57
CA ASN A 210 -7.70 8.33 17.75
C ASN A 210 -8.01 7.98 19.21
N THR A 211 -8.78 6.92 19.42
CA THR A 211 -9.31 6.54 20.73
C THR A 211 -8.89 5.13 21.10
N ALA A 212 -8.07 5.00 22.14
CA ALA A 212 -7.73 3.73 22.74
C ALA A 212 -8.44 3.55 24.09
N THR A 213 -8.63 2.30 24.52
CA THR A 213 -9.11 2.01 25.87
C THR A 213 -8.01 2.14 26.93
N VAL A 214 -6.75 1.96 26.54
CA VAL A 214 -5.57 2.16 27.40
C VAL A 214 -4.51 3.01 26.73
N ASN A 215 -3.66 3.64 27.54
CA ASN A 215 -2.61 4.52 27.02
C ASN A 215 -1.59 3.78 26.15
N PRO A 216 -1.05 4.45 25.12
CA PRO A 216 -1.48 5.73 24.56
C PRO A 216 -2.63 5.57 23.54
N GLY A 217 -3.34 6.67 23.29
CA GLY A 217 -4.37 6.77 22.25
C GLY A 217 -3.81 6.97 20.84
N GLY A 218 -2.80 7.83 20.70
CA GLY A 218 -2.24 8.22 19.40
C GLY A 218 -1.23 7.20 18.88
N ILE A 219 0.02 7.30 19.35
CA ILE A 219 1.14 6.47 18.91
C ILE A 219 1.66 5.65 20.09
N TYR A 220 1.58 4.33 19.96
CA TYR A 220 2.26 3.38 20.84
C TYR A 220 3.56 2.93 20.21
N TYR A 221 4.68 3.17 20.89
CA TYR A 221 6.01 2.86 20.37
C TYR A 221 6.86 2.09 21.39
N VAL A 222 7.42 0.96 20.97
CA VAL A 222 8.18 0.06 21.87
C VAL A 222 9.67 0.21 21.72
N ALA A 223 10.21 0.02 20.52
CA ALA A 223 11.64 0.02 20.23
C ALA A 223 11.87 0.12 18.71
N GLY A 224 13.13 0.35 18.31
CA GLY A 224 13.54 0.57 16.93
C GLY A 224 14.00 2.01 16.70
N SER A 225 13.55 2.63 15.61
CA SER A 225 13.77 4.06 15.35
C SER A 225 12.45 4.79 15.10
N ALA A 226 12.29 5.97 15.72
CA ALA A 226 11.14 6.85 15.51
C ALA A 226 11.61 8.26 15.17
N SER A 227 11.06 8.85 14.12
CA SER A 227 11.33 10.21 13.67
C SER A 227 10.04 10.90 13.25
N LEU A 228 9.69 11.99 13.95
CA LEU A 228 8.57 12.85 13.60
C LEU A 228 9.15 14.21 13.19
N ASN A 229 9.07 14.51 11.89
CA ASN A 229 9.46 15.80 11.33
C ASN A 229 8.20 16.56 10.94
N THR A 230 8.06 17.81 11.41
CA THR A 230 6.90 18.70 11.08
C THR A 230 5.54 18.01 11.24
N THR A 231 5.46 17.00 12.12
CA THR A 231 4.31 16.13 12.30
C THR A 231 3.59 16.52 13.57
N THR A 232 2.26 16.53 13.52
CA THR A 232 1.43 16.88 14.69
C THR A 232 0.72 15.64 15.21
N VAL A 233 0.90 15.35 16.50
CA VAL A 233 0.14 14.32 17.22
C VAL A 233 -0.71 15.01 18.29
N THR A 234 -2.04 14.92 18.19
CA THR A 234 -2.94 15.79 18.97
C THR A 234 -4.33 15.19 19.13
N ALA A 235 -5.05 15.55 20.20
CA ALA A 235 -6.44 15.17 20.43
C ALA A 235 -6.69 13.65 20.38
N ASN A 236 -5.70 12.84 20.76
CA ASN A 236 -5.89 11.41 20.91
C ASN A 236 -6.24 11.08 22.37
N THR A 237 -7.09 10.07 22.55
CA THR A 237 -7.59 9.66 23.86
C THR A 237 -7.10 8.24 24.17
N PRO A 238 -6.53 7.95 25.35
CA PRO A 238 -6.47 8.87 26.50
C PRO A 238 -5.25 9.82 26.46
N THR A 239 -4.21 9.51 25.70
CA THR A 239 -3.01 10.36 25.48
C THR A 239 -2.55 10.31 24.03
N ASN A 240 -1.69 11.24 23.61
CA ASN A 240 -1.05 11.22 22.29
C ASN A 240 0.01 10.12 22.21
N CYS A 241 1.07 10.21 23.01
CA CYS A 241 2.15 9.23 23.04
C CYS A 241 2.62 8.87 24.45
N VAL A 242 2.21 9.63 25.48
CA VAL A 242 2.55 9.36 26.89
C VAL A 242 2.17 7.93 27.28
N SER A 243 3.07 7.28 28.02
CA SER A 243 3.04 5.85 28.40
C SER A 243 3.38 4.86 27.28
N SER A 244 3.90 5.33 26.14
CA SER A 244 4.68 4.45 25.25
C SER A 244 5.89 3.88 26.00
N PRO A 245 6.25 2.59 25.82
CA PRO A 245 7.43 2.00 26.44
C PRO A 245 8.75 2.69 26.08
N SER A 246 8.85 3.22 24.86
CA SER A 246 9.93 4.13 24.47
C SER A 246 9.38 5.52 24.12
N PRO A 247 10.13 6.60 24.41
CA PRO A 247 9.74 7.94 23.98
C PRO A 247 9.56 8.01 22.45
N VAL A 248 8.51 8.69 22.00
CA VAL A 248 8.32 9.07 20.60
C VAL A 248 8.86 10.48 20.41
N PRO A 249 10.01 10.69 19.72
CA PRO A 249 10.61 12.01 19.60
C PRO A 249 9.65 13.02 18.97
N GLY A 250 9.56 14.22 19.55
CA GLY A 250 8.68 15.29 19.05
C GLY A 250 7.20 15.09 19.31
N CYS A 251 6.77 14.00 19.94
CA CYS A 251 5.39 13.82 20.38
C CYS A 251 5.23 14.21 21.85
N ILE A 252 4.29 15.10 22.13
CA ILE A 252 3.95 15.55 23.48
C ILE A 252 2.50 15.18 23.84
N GLY A 253 2.30 14.87 25.13
CA GLY A 253 1.00 14.50 25.70
C GLY A 253 0.54 13.10 25.35
#